data_AF-A0AAV4AJA7-F1
#
_entry.id   AF-A0AAV4AJA7-F1
#
_cell.length_a   1.000
_cell.length_b   1.000
_cell.length_c   1.000
_cell.angle_alpha   90.00
_cell.angle_beta   90.00
_cell.angle_gamma   90.00
#
_symmetry.space_group_name_H-M   'P 1'
#
loop_
_entity.id
_entity.type
_entity.pdbx_description
1 polymer ?
#
loop_
_entity_poly.entity_id
_entity_poly.type
_entity_poly.pdbx_seq_one_letter_code
_entity_poly.pdbx_strand_id
1 'polypeptide(L)'
;MGLKKQQLDNRLMEMFPLNKRNLEQFTTFFRERGLGVIADMQTAQVASKAKKEAVKYLADMIKEESSDADMTDYVTELIDKQGMSETEVTLSIWTSVMASVEWNKKEDLVAEQALKHLRQYCPLLKATARSPKAELALMLKVQEFCYENMNFLKSFQKIIMLLYQSDVVTEDVILKIVFV
;
A
#
# COMPACT_ATOMS: atom_id res chain seq x y z
N MET A 1 17.51 -22.10 7.50
CA MET A 1 18.16 -21.15 6.56
C MET A 1 18.46 -21.72 5.16
N GLY A 2 18.35 -23.03 4.90
CA GLY A 2 18.65 -23.61 3.57
C GLY A 2 17.65 -23.28 2.45
N LEU A 3 16.35 -23.21 2.76
CA LEU A 3 15.29 -23.00 1.75
C LEU A 3 15.36 -21.63 1.06
N LYS A 4 15.58 -20.55 1.83
CA LYS A 4 15.77 -19.19 1.30
C LYS A 4 17.00 -19.08 0.38
N LYS A 5 18.04 -19.89 0.63
CA LYS A 5 19.31 -19.82 -0.10
C LYS A 5 19.22 -20.41 -1.51
N GLN A 6 18.16 -21.17 -1.81
CA GLN A 6 17.93 -21.82 -3.10
C GLN A 6 16.68 -21.32 -3.84
N GLN A 7 16.04 -20.23 -3.38
CA GLN A 7 14.75 -19.73 -3.91
C GLN A 7 13.61 -20.78 -3.90
N LEU A 8 13.78 -21.90 -3.19
CA LEU A 8 12.78 -22.96 -3.10
C LEU A 8 11.57 -22.51 -2.30
N ASP A 9 11.74 -21.53 -1.42
CA ASP A 9 10.66 -20.84 -0.72
C ASP A 9 9.63 -20.24 -1.68
N ASN A 10 10.07 -19.73 -2.84
CA ASN A 10 9.16 -19.16 -3.84
C ASN A 10 8.34 -20.19 -4.63
N ARG A 11 8.71 -21.48 -4.55
CA ARG A 11 8.15 -22.60 -5.32
C ARG A 11 7.57 -23.69 -4.43
N LEU A 12 7.45 -23.45 -3.13
CA LEU A 12 6.94 -24.43 -2.17
C LEU A 12 5.54 -24.96 -2.55
N MET A 13 4.68 -24.07 -3.04
CA MET A 13 3.35 -24.47 -3.52
C MET A 13 3.41 -25.38 -4.77
N GLU A 14 4.48 -25.29 -5.57
CA GLU A 14 4.68 -26.17 -6.73
C GLU A 14 5.06 -27.60 -6.33
N MET A 15 5.50 -27.82 -5.08
CA MET A 15 5.79 -29.16 -4.54
C MET A 15 4.51 -29.94 -4.20
N PHE A 16 3.35 -29.28 -4.18
CA PHE A 16 2.06 -29.95 -3.94
C PHE A 16 1.49 -30.50 -5.25
N PRO A 17 0.70 -31.60 -5.18
CA PRO A 17 -0.10 -32.06 -6.30
C PRO A 17 -0.97 -30.93 -6.88
N LEU A 18 -1.14 -30.88 -8.21
CA LEU A 18 -1.85 -29.77 -8.88
C LEU A 18 -3.23 -29.47 -8.28
N ASN A 19 -3.98 -30.52 -7.94
CA ASN A 19 -5.30 -30.42 -7.32
C ASN A 19 -5.29 -29.96 -5.84
N LYS A 20 -4.11 -29.76 -5.26
CA LYS A 20 -3.91 -29.27 -3.88
C LYS A 20 -3.11 -27.97 -3.79
N ARG A 21 -2.84 -27.31 -4.92
CA ARG A 21 -2.13 -26.03 -4.97
C ARG A 21 -3.08 -24.87 -4.72
N ASN A 22 -3.60 -24.77 -3.49
CA ASN A 22 -4.30 -23.58 -3.02
C ASN A 22 -3.77 -23.19 -1.64
N LEU A 23 -3.94 -21.91 -1.29
CA LEU A 23 -3.36 -21.33 -0.08
C LEU A 23 -3.92 -21.97 1.20
N GLU A 24 -5.20 -22.31 1.21
CA GLU A 24 -5.88 -22.92 2.35
C GLU A 24 -5.30 -24.30 2.67
N GLN A 25 -5.26 -25.20 1.69
CA GLN A 25 -4.73 -26.56 1.86
C GLN A 25 -3.23 -26.55 2.16
N PHE A 26 -2.47 -25.64 1.55
CA PHE A 26 -1.06 -25.43 1.87
C PHE A 26 -0.89 -25.03 3.34
N THR A 27 -1.66 -24.04 3.79
CA THR A 27 -1.62 -23.52 5.16
C THR A 27 -1.98 -24.60 6.17
N THR A 28 -3.09 -25.32 5.94
CA THR A 28 -3.54 -26.42 6.79
C THR A 28 -2.49 -27.53 6.86
N PHE A 29 -1.95 -27.97 5.72
CA PHE A 29 -0.95 -29.03 5.66
C PHE A 29 0.28 -28.76 6.54
N PHE A 30 0.83 -27.55 6.45
CA PHE A 30 2.03 -27.18 7.21
C PHE A 30 1.70 -26.88 8.68
N ARG A 31 0.55 -26.25 8.99
CA ARG A 31 0.14 -25.99 10.37
C ARG A 31 -0.11 -27.28 11.15
N GLU A 32 -0.81 -28.25 10.58
CA GLU A 32 -1.04 -29.56 11.22
C GLU A 32 0.26 -30.33 11.52
N ARG A 33 1.33 -30.03 10.78
CA ARG A 33 2.65 -30.66 10.94
C ARG A 33 3.60 -29.86 11.84
N GLY A 34 3.10 -28.84 12.54
CA GLY A 34 3.91 -27.98 13.41
C GLY A 34 4.82 -27.02 12.66
N LEU A 35 4.63 -26.85 11.35
CA LEU A 35 5.43 -26.00 10.46
C LEU A 35 4.70 -24.69 10.12
N GLY A 36 4.01 -24.09 11.09
CA GLY A 36 3.21 -22.86 10.90
C GLY A 36 3.98 -21.70 10.27
N VAL A 37 5.28 -21.58 10.58
CA VAL A 37 6.16 -20.56 10.01
C VAL A 37 6.22 -20.63 8.48
N ILE A 38 6.15 -21.83 7.89
CA ILE A 38 6.15 -21.99 6.43
C ILE A 38 4.82 -21.50 5.83
N ALA A 39 3.70 -21.78 6.50
CA ALA A 39 2.40 -21.26 6.09
C ALA A 39 2.31 -19.73 6.18
N ASP A 40 2.86 -19.15 7.26
CA ASP A 40 2.94 -17.70 7.44
C ASP A 40 3.82 -17.06 6.36
N MET A 41 4.97 -17.66 6.04
CA MET A 41 5.84 -17.22 4.96
C MET A 41 5.14 -17.22 3.60
N GLN A 42 4.40 -18.30 3.27
CA GLN A 42 3.67 -18.38 2.00
C GLN A 42 2.56 -17.34 1.92
N THR A 43 1.81 -17.15 3.01
CA THR A 43 0.73 -16.15 3.09
C THR A 43 1.30 -14.74 2.88
N ALA A 44 2.39 -14.41 3.59
CA ALA A 44 3.08 -13.14 3.43
C ALA A 44 3.64 -12.94 2.01
N GLN A 45 4.11 -14.02 1.36
CA GLN A 45 4.60 -13.96 -0.01
C GLN A 45 3.48 -13.65 -1.01
N VAL A 46 2.31 -14.29 -0.87
CA VAL A 46 1.13 -14.02 -1.72
C VAL A 46 0.67 -12.58 -1.55
N ALA A 47 0.52 -12.11 -0.30
CA ALA A 47 0.15 -10.72 -0.03
C ALA A 47 1.18 -9.73 -0.60
N SER A 48 2.48 -10.03 -0.48
CA SER A 48 3.55 -9.20 -1.05
C SER A 48 3.50 -9.13 -2.57
N LYS A 49 3.17 -10.23 -3.26
CA LYS A 49 2.99 -10.24 -4.73
C LYS A 49 1.78 -9.42 -5.14
N ALA A 50 0.62 -9.66 -4.51
CA ALA A 50 -0.61 -8.90 -4.77
C ALA A 50 -0.38 -7.38 -4.59
N LYS A 51 0.31 -6.97 -3.51
CA LYS A 51 0.69 -5.57 -3.30
C LYS A 51 1.55 -5.02 -4.44
N LYS A 52 2.56 -5.77 -4.90
CA LYS A 52 3.45 -5.32 -6.00
C LYS A 52 2.69 -5.18 -7.31
N GLU A 53 1.79 -6.11 -7.61
CA GLU A 53 0.93 -6.06 -8.79
C GLU A 53 -0.02 -4.87 -8.71
N ALA A 54 -0.65 -4.63 -7.55
CA ALA A 54 -1.51 -3.49 -7.32
C ALA A 54 -0.79 -2.15 -7.53
N VAL A 55 0.40 -1.99 -6.94
CA VAL A 55 1.23 -0.78 -7.13
C VAL A 55 1.60 -0.59 -8.60
N LYS A 56 1.98 -1.66 -9.30
CA LYS A 56 2.35 -1.57 -10.71
C LYS A 56 1.15 -1.12 -11.56
N TYR A 57 0.00 -1.76 -11.38
CA TYR A 57 -1.19 -1.45 -12.16
C TYR A 57 -1.72 -0.04 -11.88
N LEU A 58 -1.72 0.40 -10.62
CA LEU A 58 -2.07 1.78 -10.27
C LEU A 58 -1.10 2.80 -10.90
N ALA A 59 0.20 2.51 -10.93
CA ALA A 59 1.17 3.37 -11.59
C ALA A 59 0.93 3.46 -13.11
N ASP A 60 0.56 2.34 -13.74
CA ASP A 60 0.18 2.30 -15.16
C ASP A 60 -1.10 3.13 -15.40
N MET A 61 -2.15 2.97 -14.58
CA MET A 61 -3.37 3.77 -14.67
C MET A 61 -3.13 5.28 -14.52
N ILE A 62 -2.28 5.68 -13.57
CA ILE A 62 -1.88 7.08 -13.36
C ILE A 62 -1.15 7.62 -14.59
N LYS A 63 -0.23 6.84 -15.17
CA LYS A 63 0.53 7.21 -16.36
C LYS A 63 -0.37 7.35 -17.60
N GLU A 64 -1.40 6.52 -17.69
CA GLU A 64 -2.41 6.56 -18.76
C GLU A 64 -3.49 7.61 -18.53
N GLU A 65 -3.42 8.38 -17.43
CA GLU A 65 -4.43 9.37 -17.03
C GLU A 65 -5.85 8.76 -17.00
N SER A 66 -5.94 7.53 -16.48
CA SER A 66 -7.22 6.82 -16.30
C SER A 66 -8.21 7.66 -15.50
N SER A 67 -9.51 7.46 -15.72
CA SER A 67 -10.53 8.23 -15.02
C SER A 67 -10.59 7.88 -13.53
N ASP A 68 -11.04 8.83 -12.70
CA ASP A 68 -11.27 8.60 -11.27
C ASP A 68 -12.23 7.44 -11.02
N ALA A 69 -13.23 7.25 -11.89
CA ALA A 69 -14.19 6.15 -11.80
C ALA A 69 -13.50 4.79 -12.02
N ASP A 70 -12.71 4.65 -13.08
CA ASP A 70 -12.00 3.40 -13.37
C ASP A 70 -11.01 3.03 -12.26
N MET A 71 -10.28 4.02 -11.74
CA MET A 71 -9.36 3.82 -10.62
C MET A 71 -10.12 3.41 -9.34
N THR A 72 -11.28 4.01 -9.09
CA THR A 72 -12.14 3.69 -7.93
C THR A 72 -12.69 2.26 -8.03
N ASP A 73 -13.16 1.86 -9.20
CA ASP A 73 -13.66 0.51 -9.46
C ASP A 73 -12.57 -0.53 -9.24
N TYR A 74 -11.36 -0.25 -9.74
CA TYR A 74 -10.21 -1.13 -9.54
C TYR A 74 -9.84 -1.30 -8.06
N VAL A 75 -9.70 -0.22 -7.29
CA VAL A 75 -9.32 -0.32 -5.86
C VAL A 75 -10.42 -0.96 -5.02
N THR A 76 -11.68 -0.80 -5.42
CA THR A 76 -12.82 -1.49 -4.80
C THR A 76 -12.76 -2.99 -5.07
N GLU A 77 -12.44 -3.40 -6.30
CA GLU A 77 -12.25 -4.80 -6.66
C GLU A 77 -11.08 -5.46 -5.89
N LEU A 78 -9.98 -4.74 -5.65
CA LEU A 78 -8.87 -5.23 -4.82
C LEU A 78 -9.33 -5.59 -3.39
N ILE A 79 -10.20 -4.78 -2.80
CA ILE A 79 -10.71 -5.01 -1.44
C ILE A 79 -11.74 -6.13 -1.45
N ASP A 80 -12.78 -6.00 -2.28
CA ASP A 80 -13.98 -6.82 -2.18
C ASP A 80 -13.83 -8.20 -2.81
N LYS A 81 -13.04 -8.32 -3.89
CA LYS A 81 -12.87 -9.60 -4.61
C LYS A 81 -11.51 -10.24 -4.38
N GLN A 82 -10.44 -9.45 -4.30
CA GLN A 82 -9.08 -9.98 -4.13
C GLN A 82 -8.68 -10.11 -2.66
N GLY A 83 -9.49 -9.60 -1.74
CA GLY A 83 -9.30 -9.77 -0.30
C GLY A 83 -8.12 -8.98 0.27
N MET A 84 -7.62 -7.97 -0.44
CA MET A 84 -6.63 -7.05 0.11
C MET A 84 -7.27 -6.19 1.20
N SER A 85 -6.53 -5.89 2.26
CA SER A 85 -7.02 -4.98 3.28
C SER A 85 -7.06 -3.53 2.78
N GLU A 86 -7.98 -2.72 3.30
CA GLU A 86 -8.04 -1.27 3.09
C GLU A 86 -6.68 -0.60 3.29
N THR A 87 -5.96 -1.02 4.33
CA THR A 87 -4.62 -0.51 4.64
C THR A 87 -3.64 -0.80 3.51
N GLU A 88 -3.62 -2.03 2.98
CA GLU A 88 -2.71 -2.40 1.90
C GLU A 88 -3.02 -1.65 0.61
N VAL A 89 -4.29 -1.49 0.27
CA VAL A 89 -4.73 -0.77 -0.93
C VAL A 89 -4.42 0.73 -0.81
N THR A 90 -4.73 1.35 0.33
CA THR A 90 -4.41 2.77 0.62
C THR A 90 -2.91 3.05 0.48
N LEU A 91 -2.06 2.18 1.04
CA LEU A 91 -0.61 2.31 0.93
C LEU A 91 -0.10 2.06 -0.50
N SER A 92 -0.80 1.21 -1.28
CA SER A 92 -0.47 0.95 -2.68
C SER A 92 -0.79 2.18 -3.55
N ILE A 93 -1.92 2.85 -3.30
CA ILE A 93 -2.26 4.13 -3.94
C ILE A 93 -1.20 5.17 -3.64
N TRP A 94 -0.90 5.42 -2.36
CA TRP A 94 0.15 6.38 -1.96
C TRP A 94 1.49 6.08 -2.66
N THR A 95 1.93 4.83 -2.63
CA THR A 95 3.21 4.43 -3.24
C THR A 95 3.23 4.71 -4.74
N SER A 96 2.13 4.42 -5.44
CA SER A 96 2.02 4.60 -6.89
C SER A 96 1.97 6.08 -7.26
N VAL A 97 1.15 6.86 -6.55
CA VAL A 97 0.99 8.31 -6.73
C VAL A 97 2.31 9.04 -6.47
N MET A 98 3.03 8.70 -5.40
CA MET A 98 4.29 9.39 -5.08
C MET A 98 5.46 8.99 -5.98
N ALA A 99 5.40 7.81 -6.61
CA ALA A 99 6.41 7.34 -7.55
C ALA A 99 6.15 7.79 -9.00
N SER A 100 4.97 8.31 -9.32
CA SER A 100 4.58 8.68 -10.69
C SER A 100 5.12 10.04 -11.14
N VAL A 101 5.79 10.79 -10.26
CA VAL A 101 6.23 12.17 -10.52
C VAL A 101 7.72 12.32 -10.24
N GLU A 102 8.41 13.02 -11.14
CA GLU A 102 9.75 13.53 -10.85
C GLU A 102 9.67 14.81 -10.00
N TRP A 103 10.23 14.74 -8.80
CA TRP A 103 10.11 15.78 -7.80
C TRP A 103 11.11 16.91 -7.99
N ASN A 104 10.65 18.14 -7.79
CA ASN A 104 11.53 19.30 -7.77
C ASN A 104 12.60 19.16 -6.66
N LYS A 105 13.79 19.72 -6.90
CA LYS A 105 14.89 19.72 -5.93
C LYS A 105 14.85 20.93 -4.98
N LYS A 106 14.07 21.96 -5.30
CA LYS A 106 13.88 23.13 -4.43
C LYS A 106 12.74 22.86 -3.45
N GLU A 107 13.01 23.04 -2.16
CA GLU A 107 12.10 22.72 -1.05
C GLU A 107 10.71 23.39 -1.20
N ASP A 108 10.65 24.68 -1.53
CA ASP A 108 9.37 25.37 -1.67
C ASP A 108 8.57 24.91 -2.90
N LEU A 109 9.26 24.67 -4.02
CA LEU A 109 8.62 24.23 -5.26
C LEU A 109 8.13 22.79 -5.19
N VAL A 110 8.89 21.91 -4.52
CA VAL A 110 8.49 20.51 -4.37
C VAL A 110 7.26 20.38 -3.46
N ALA A 111 7.16 21.22 -2.43
CA ALA A 111 5.99 21.25 -1.55
C ALA A 111 4.72 21.62 -2.34
N GLU A 112 4.76 22.68 -3.14
CA GLU A 112 3.61 23.09 -3.97
C GLU A 112 3.27 22.03 -5.03
N GLN A 113 4.28 21.46 -5.69
CA GLN A 113 4.10 20.39 -6.67
C GLN A 113 3.41 19.17 -6.03
N ALA A 114 3.88 18.73 -4.85
CA ALA A 114 3.34 17.59 -4.15
C ALA A 114 1.88 17.80 -3.72
N LEU A 115 1.54 18.98 -3.19
CA LEU A 115 0.16 19.29 -2.80
C LEU A 115 -0.77 19.31 -4.02
N LYS A 116 -0.32 19.87 -5.14
CA LYS A 116 -1.11 19.89 -6.38
C LYS A 116 -1.35 18.48 -6.90
N HIS A 117 -0.30 17.66 -6.93
CA HIS A 117 -0.36 16.27 -7.39
C HIS A 117 -1.27 15.42 -6.49
N LEU A 118 -1.01 15.42 -5.18
CA LEU A 118 -1.78 14.62 -4.21
C LEU A 118 -3.26 14.98 -4.19
N ARG A 119 -3.60 16.26 -4.37
CA ARG A 119 -5.00 16.72 -4.38
C ARG A 119 -5.85 16.01 -5.43
N GLN A 120 -5.27 15.65 -6.58
CA GLN A 120 -5.97 14.90 -7.63
C GLN A 120 -6.39 13.50 -7.16
N TYR A 121 -5.62 12.88 -6.27
CA TYR A 121 -5.82 11.51 -5.82
C TYR A 121 -6.43 11.42 -4.41
N CYS A 122 -6.75 12.55 -3.77
CA CYS A 122 -7.46 12.57 -2.50
C CYS A 122 -8.80 11.80 -2.54
N PRO A 123 -9.64 11.88 -3.59
CA PRO A 123 -10.85 11.07 -3.67
C PRO A 123 -10.57 9.56 -3.61
N LEU A 124 -9.54 9.10 -4.31
CA LEU A 124 -9.13 7.70 -4.33
C LEU A 124 -8.61 7.24 -2.95
N LEU A 125 -7.77 8.06 -2.30
CA LEU A 125 -7.30 7.80 -0.95
C LEU A 125 -8.46 7.77 0.06
N LYS A 126 -9.44 8.68 -0.06
CA LYS A 126 -10.65 8.72 0.77
C LYS A 126 -11.50 7.45 0.60
N ALA A 127 -11.60 6.93 -0.62
CA ALA A 127 -12.37 5.71 -0.90
C ALA A 127 -11.80 4.47 -0.20
N THR A 128 -10.48 4.45 0.10
CA THR A 128 -9.82 3.29 0.70
C THR A 128 -9.40 3.48 2.15
N ALA A 129 -9.14 4.72 2.60
CA ALA A 129 -8.77 5.05 3.98
C ALA A 129 -10.00 5.16 4.90
N ARG A 130 -10.85 4.13 4.94
CA ARG A 130 -12.16 4.16 5.63
C ARG A 130 -12.08 3.81 7.12
N SER A 131 -10.95 3.30 7.58
CA SER A 131 -10.74 2.87 8.96
C SER A 131 -9.60 3.65 9.63
N PRO A 132 -9.68 3.91 10.95
CA PRO A 132 -8.62 4.61 11.69
C PRO A 132 -7.24 3.95 11.54
N LYS A 133 -7.22 2.63 11.33
CA LYS A 133 -5.99 1.87 11.06
C LYS A 133 -5.39 2.22 9.69
N ALA A 134 -6.20 2.31 8.65
CA ALA A 134 -5.75 2.67 7.31
C ALA A 134 -5.29 4.14 7.26
N GLU A 135 -6.05 5.05 7.88
CA GLU A 135 -5.68 6.46 8.03
C GLU A 135 -4.33 6.63 8.75
N LEU A 136 -4.16 5.97 9.90
CA LEU A 136 -2.90 6.04 10.66
C LEU A 136 -1.73 5.47 9.86
N ALA A 137 -1.92 4.32 9.20
CA ALA A 137 -0.89 3.73 8.37
C ALA A 137 -0.49 4.65 7.20
N LEU A 138 -1.45 5.33 6.57
CA LEU A 138 -1.18 6.34 5.56
C LEU A 138 -0.34 7.47 6.13
N MET A 139 -0.73 8.07 7.26
CA MET A 139 0.05 9.17 7.85
C MET A 139 1.48 8.76 8.23
N LEU A 140 1.67 7.55 8.78
CA LEU A 140 3.01 7.01 9.05
C LEU A 140 3.83 6.86 7.76
N LYS A 141 3.19 6.46 6.66
CA LYS A 141 3.85 6.38 5.36
C LYS A 141 4.21 7.75 4.78
N VAL A 142 3.36 8.77 4.99
CA VAL A 142 3.67 10.17 4.65
C VAL A 142 4.87 10.64 5.46
N GLN A 143 4.91 10.36 6.76
CA GLN A 143 6.02 10.72 7.65
C GLN A 143 7.33 10.07 7.21
N GLU A 144 7.32 8.75 6.98
CA GLU A 144 8.47 8.00 6.46
C GLU A 144 9.00 8.63 5.18
N PHE A 145 8.12 8.89 4.20
CA PHE A 145 8.50 9.52 2.93
C PHE A 145 9.12 10.91 3.11
N CYS A 146 8.51 11.76 3.95
CA CYS A 146 9.00 13.12 4.16
C CYS A 146 10.31 13.18 4.95
N TYR A 147 10.58 12.19 5.80
CA TYR A 147 11.82 12.13 6.60
C TYR A 147 12.97 11.47 5.84
N GLU A 148 12.69 10.52 4.95
CA GLU A 148 13.69 9.94 4.05
C GLU A 148 14.11 10.90 2.93
N ASN A 149 13.27 11.87 2.59
CA ASN A 149 13.53 12.86 1.53
C ASN A 149 13.68 14.27 2.11
N MET A 150 14.93 14.76 2.22
CA MET A 150 15.23 16.07 2.82
C MET A 150 14.44 17.25 2.20
N ASN A 151 14.09 17.17 0.91
CA ASN A 151 13.33 18.22 0.24
C ASN A 151 11.85 18.26 0.68
N PHE A 152 11.35 17.19 1.30
CA PHE A 152 9.97 17.06 1.77
C PHE A 152 9.81 17.28 3.28
N LEU A 153 10.88 17.53 4.03
CA LEU A 153 10.83 17.64 5.49
C LEU A 153 9.79 18.67 5.96
N LYS A 154 9.73 19.86 5.35
CA LYS A 154 8.73 20.89 5.65
C LYS A 154 7.37 20.68 4.96
N SER A 155 7.26 19.67 4.10
CA SER A 155 6.01 19.34 3.39
C SER A 155 5.08 18.46 4.21
N PHE A 156 5.60 17.73 5.20
CA PHE A 156 4.80 16.79 6.02
C PHE A 156 3.52 17.43 6.57
N GLN A 157 3.64 18.54 7.31
CA GLN A 157 2.49 19.23 7.91
C GLN A 157 1.48 19.70 6.84
N LYS A 158 1.98 20.19 5.70
CA LYS A 158 1.13 20.64 4.59
C LYS A 158 0.36 19.47 3.95
N ILE A 159 1.01 18.32 3.80
CA ILE A 159 0.38 17.11 3.26
C ILE A 159 -0.69 16.59 4.24
N ILE A 160 -0.39 16.49 5.53
CA ILE A 160 -1.38 16.07 6.54
C ILE A 160 -2.58 17.02 6.54
N MET A 161 -2.35 18.34 6.45
CA MET A 161 -3.43 19.31 6.36
C MET A 161 -4.27 19.12 5.08
N LEU A 162 -3.65 18.84 3.93
CA LEU A 162 -4.38 18.54 2.69
C LEU A 162 -5.26 17.29 2.84
N LEU A 163 -4.72 16.22 3.43
CA LEU A 163 -5.45 14.98 3.65
C LEU A 163 -6.62 15.19 4.61
N TYR A 164 -6.44 15.99 5.67
CA TYR A 164 -7.52 16.37 6.59
C TYR A 164 -8.61 17.18 5.90
N GLN A 165 -8.23 18.23 5.17
CA GLN A 165 -9.17 19.10 4.43
C GLN A 165 -9.94 18.36 3.32
N SER A 166 -9.43 17.21 2.89
CA SER A 166 -10.06 16.37 1.86
C SER A 166 -10.82 15.17 2.47
N ASP A 167 -11.01 15.14 3.79
CA ASP A 167 -11.61 14.04 4.56
C ASP A 167 -10.95 12.67 4.34
N VAL A 168 -9.65 12.64 4.02
CA VAL A 168 -8.89 11.38 3.88
C VAL A 168 -8.44 10.86 5.24
N VAL A 169 -8.17 11.76 6.18
CA VAL A 169 -7.80 11.44 7.56
C VAL A 169 -8.61 12.28 8.53
N THR A 170 -8.92 11.71 9.69
CA THR A 170 -9.73 12.34 10.74
C THR A 170 -8.87 13.01 11.81
N GLU A 171 -9.44 13.99 12.51
CA GLU A 171 -8.77 14.68 13.63
C GLU A 171 -8.31 13.70 14.72
N ASP A 172 -9.17 12.74 15.08
CA ASP A 172 -8.87 11.70 16.07
C ASP A 172 -7.63 10.86 15.73
N VAL A 173 -7.40 10.63 14.44
CA VAL A 173 -6.23 9.89 13.97
C VAL A 173 -5.00 10.79 13.95
N ILE A 174 -5.12 12.05 13.51
CA ILE A 174 -4.03 13.04 13.53
C ILE A 174 -3.48 13.21 14.96
N LEU A 175 -4.35 13.32 15.96
CA LEU A 175 -3.91 13.49 17.35
C LEU A 175 -3.04 12.31 17.84
N LYS A 176 -3.19 11.10 17.27
CA LYS A 176 -2.38 9.93 17.66
C LYS A 176 -0.94 10.00 17.18
N ILE A 177 -0.65 10.67 16.06
CA ILE A 177 0.72 10.74 15.52
C ILE A 177 1.61 11.70 16.31
N VAL A 178 1.01 12.70 16.98
CA VAL A 178 1.75 13.68 17.79
C VAL A 178 2.39 13.04 19.03
N PHE A 179 1.91 11.87 19.44
CA PHE A 179 2.39 11.12 20.61
C PHE A 179 3.26 9.90 20.27
N VAL A 180 3.66 9.72 19.00
CA VAL A 180 4.55 8.66 18.52
C VAL A 180 5.88 9.25 18.09
#